data_AF-A0A2W4JDX5-F1
#
_entry.id   AF-A0A2W4JDX5-F1
#
_cell.length_a   1.000
_cell.length_b   1.000
_cell.length_c   1.000
_cell.angle_alpha   90.00
_cell.angle_beta   90.00
_cell.angle_gamma   90.00
#
_symmetry.space_group_name_H-M   'P 1'
#
loop_
_entity.id
_entity.type
_entity.pdbx_description
1 polymer ?
#
loop_
_entity_poly.entity_id
_entity_poly.type
_entity_poly.pdbx_seq_one_letter_code
_entity_poly.pdbx_strand_id
1 'polypeptide(L)' 'MLTIASCLDVMNRPGRAMADPTRSRILMTLLSGPSYPAVLSRELELTRSNVSNHLT' A
#
# COMPACT_ATOMS: atom_id res chain seq x y z
N MET A 1 -26.54 7.19 6.65
CA MET A 1 -26.82 6.05 7.54
C MET A 1 -25.80 4.96 7.22
N LEU A 2 -24.90 4.61 8.15
CA LEU A 2 -23.88 3.59 7.94
C LEU A 2 -24.54 2.20 8.05
N THR A 3 -24.48 1.41 6.99
CA THR A 3 -25.04 0.04 7.00
C THR A 3 -23.97 -0.97 7.40
N ILE A 4 -24.39 -2.14 7.89
CA ILE A 4 -23.47 -3.24 8.19
C ILE A 4 -22.62 -3.59 6.96
N ALA A 5 -23.21 -3.58 5.75
CA ALA A 5 -22.49 -3.78 4.50
C ALA A 5 -21.37 -2.75 4.27
N SER A 6 -21.64 -1.46 4.53
CA SER A 6 -20.63 -0.40 4.42
C SER A 6 -19.52 -0.55 5.46
N CYS A 7 -19.85 -0.98 6.68
CA CYS A 7 -18.86 -1.22 7.73
C CYS A 7 -17.94 -2.40 7.38
N LEU A 8 -18.51 -3.49 6.85
CA LEU A 8 -17.75 -4.65 6.38
C LEU A 8 -16.81 -4.29 5.22
N ASP A 9 -17.24 -3.43 4.29
CA ASP A 9 -16.39 -3.01 3.17
C ASP A 9 -15.16 -2.19 3.64
N VAL A 10 -15.35 -1.31 4.63
CA VAL A 10 -14.24 -0.57 5.27
C VAL A 10 -13.25 -1.53 5.93
N MET A 11 -13.74 -2.54 6.65
CA MET A 11 -12.87 -3.53 7.30
C MET A 11 -12.12 -4.42 6.30
N ASN A 12 -12.71 -4.70 5.14
CA ASN A 12 -12.08 -5.52 4.11
C ASN A 12 -11.04 -4.76 3.27
N ARG A 13 -11.13 -3.43 3.19
CA ARG A 13 -10.25 -2.60 2.36
C ARG A 13 -8.76 -2.74 2.72
N PRO A 14 -8.34 -2.68 4.00
CA PRO A 14 -6.95 -2.95 4.39
C PRO A 14 -6.50 -4.36 4.01
N GLY A 15 -7.33 -5.38 4.27
CA GLY A 15 -7.01 -6.77 3.94
C GLY A 15 -6.77 -6.96 2.44
N ARG A 16 -7.63 -6.36 1.59
CA ARG A 16 -7.47 -6.38 0.14
C ARG A 16 -6.23 -5.61 -0.32
N ALA A 17 -5.87 -4.53 0.36
CA ALA A 17 -4.65 -3.78 0.06
C ALA A 17 -3.37 -4.54 0.46
N MET A 18 -3.39 -5.32 1.54
CA MET A 18 -2.27 -6.18 1.95
C MET A 18 -2.12 -7.44 1.07
N ALA A 19 -3.19 -7.87 0.40
CA ALA A 19 -3.14 -8.99 -0.54
C ALA A 19 -2.29 -8.68 -1.79
N ASP A 20 -2.01 -7.41 -2.06
CA ASP A 20 -1.06 -7.01 -3.11
C ASP A 20 0.39 -7.13 -2.59
N PRO A 21 1.22 -8.03 -3.17
CA PRO A 21 2.59 -8.27 -2.69
C PRO A 21 3.49 -7.03 -2.84
N THR A 22 3.21 -6.16 -3.82
CA THR A 22 4.01 -4.96 -4.08
C THR A 22 3.79 -3.91 -2.99
N ARG A 23 2.53 -3.61 -2.68
CA ARG A 23 2.12 -2.70 -1.61
C ARG A 23 2.58 -3.19 -0.25
N SER A 24 2.48 -4.49 0.01
CA SER A 24 3.01 -5.08 1.25
C SER A 24 4.51 -4.87 1.40
N ARG A 25 5.31 -5.07 0.35
CA ARG A 25 6.75 -4.76 0.36
C ARG A 25 7.03 -3.28 0.61
N ILE A 26 6.33 -2.38 -0.07
CA ILE A 26 6.46 -0.93 0.12
C ILE A 26 6.18 -0.53 1.57
N LEU A 27 5.07 -1.01 2.13
CA LEU A 27 4.67 -0.67 3.50
C LEU A 27 5.64 -1.24 4.54
N MET A 28 6.12 -2.47 4.35
CA MET A 28 7.12 -3.06 5.23
C MET A 28 8.42 -2.27 5.24
N THR A 29 8.86 -1.73 4.10
CA THR A 29 10.02 -0.82 4.06
C THR A 29 9.74 0.48 4.82
N LEU A 30 8.55 1.04 4.69
CA LEU A 30 8.15 2.28 5.37
C LEU A 30 7.97 2.12 6.90
N LEU A 31 7.79 0.89 7.41
CA LEU A 31 7.80 0.63 8.86
C LEU A 31 9.17 0.90 9.48
N SER A 32 10.25 0.73 8.73
CA SER A 32 11.63 1.04 9.18
C SER A 32 11.92 2.55 9.19
N GLY A 33 11.11 3.34 8.48
CA GLY A 33 11.25 4.79 8.42
C GLY A 33 10.67 5.39 7.12
N PRO A 34 10.43 6.71 7.09
CA PRO A 34 9.92 7.39 5.91
C PRO A 34 10.90 7.29 4.74
N SER A 35 10.38 7.09 3.52
CA SER A 35 11.19 7.01 2.29
C SER A 35 10.48 7.67 1.11
N TYR A 36 11.25 8.20 0.18
CA TYR A 36 10.73 8.83 -1.04
C TYR A 36 10.43 7.79 -2.13
N PRO A 37 9.41 7.99 -2.98
CA PRO A 37 9.05 7.03 -4.04
C PRO A 37 10.21 6.67 -4.99
N ALA A 38 11.10 7.62 -5.28
CA ALA A 38 12.28 7.39 -6.11
C ALA A 38 13.37 6.53 -5.43
N VAL A 39 13.39 6.48 -4.10
CA VAL A 39 14.27 5.61 -3.33
C VAL A 39 13.67 4.20 -3.30
N LEU A 40 12.39 4.09 -2.89
CA LEU A 40 11.64 2.84 -2.88
C LEU A 40 11.64 2.12 -4.24
N SER A 41 11.50 2.87 -5.34
CA SER A 41 11.54 2.29 -6.69
C SER A 41 12.87 1.60 -6.99
N ARG A 42 13.99 2.17 -6.51
CA ARG A 42 15.32 1.59 -6.71
C ARG A 42 15.55 0.40 -5.78
N GLU A 43 15.20 0.52 -4.51
CA GLU A 43 15.43 -0.52 -3.50
C GLU A 43 14.55 -1.76 -3.70
N LEU A 44 13.32 -1.57 -4.19
CA LEU A 44 12.36 -2.65 -4.39
C LEU A 44 12.34 -3.19 -5.83
N GLU A 45 13.17 -2.64 -6.71
CA GLU A 45 13.22 -2.95 -8.15
C GLU A 45 11.86 -2.74 -8.84
N LEU A 46 11.22 -1.62 -8.52
CA LEU A 46 9.92 -1.20 -9.06
C LEU A 46 10.09 0.07 -9.92
N THR A 47 9.09 0.38 -10.73
CA THR A 47 9.05 1.70 -11.39
C THR A 47 8.54 2.77 -10.44
N ARG A 48 8.97 4.03 -10.62
CA ARG A 48 8.47 5.17 -9.83
C ARG A 48 6.95 5.30 -9.91
N SER A 49 6.37 5.12 -11.09
CA SER A 49 4.93 5.17 -11.30
C SER A 49 4.22 4.03 -10.56
N ASN A 50 4.78 2.82 -10.59
CA ASN A 50 4.24 1.70 -9.83
C ASN A 50 4.23 2.02 -8.33
N VAL A 51 5.35 2.50 -7.75
CA VAL A 51 5.38 2.89 -6.33
C VAL A 51 4.37 4.00 -6.00
N SER A 52 4.29 5.05 -6.82
CA SER A 52 3.34 6.17 -6.61
C SER A 52 1.89 5.70 -6.59
N ASN A 53 1.52 4.83 -7.52
CA ASN A 53 0.17 4.26 -7.60
C ASN A 53 -0.17 3.44 -6.35
N HIS A 54 0.80 2.75 -5.76
CA HIS A 54 0.57 1.96 -4.55
C HIS A 54 0.51 2.81 -3.28
N LEU A 55 1.01 4.05 -3.29
CA LEU A 55 0.99 5.01 -2.17
C LEU A 55 -0.22 5.98 -2.20
N THR A 56 -1.03 5.94 -3.25
CA THR A 56 -2.28 6.73 -3.38
C THR A 56 -3.47 5.89 -2.92
#